data_AF-A0A380FMQ4-F1
#
_entry.id   AF-A0A380FMQ4-F1
#
_cell.length_a   1.000
_cell.length_b   1.000
_cell.length_c   1.000
_cell.angle_alpha   90.00
_cell.angle_beta   90.00
_cell.angle_gamma   90.00
#
_symmetry.space_group_name_H-M   'P 1'
#
loop_
_entity.id
_entity.type
_entity.pdbx_description
1 polymer ?
#
loop_
_entity_poly.entity_id
_entity_poly.type
_entity_poly.pdbx_seq_one_letter_code
_entity_poly.pdbx_strand_id
1 'polypeptide(L)'
;MGVSGCPRSCVESGVKDFGVIGVENGFQIYIGGNGGTEVTVGQYLTTVETEDEVVKLCGALMQYYRETGIYAERTAPWLNRLGFDRVKDVILNEAQQTQLFQRIMEAKEVVQAEPWRQISSQKKERARFAVEEV
;
A
#
# COMPACT_ATOMS: atom_id res chain seq x y z
N MET A 1 2.69 -0.49 -4.66
CA MET A 1 1.91 -1.58 -4.05
C MET A 1 1.77 -2.73 -5.03
N GLY A 2 1.61 -3.97 -4.56
CA GLY A 2 1.26 -5.11 -5.41
C GLY A 2 0.43 -6.13 -4.64
N VAL A 3 -0.63 -6.62 -5.28
CA VAL A 3 -1.58 -7.57 -4.70
C VAL A 3 -1.60 -8.81 -5.56
N SER A 4 -1.18 -9.93 -5.00
CA SER A 4 -1.19 -11.24 -5.65
C SER A 4 -2.27 -12.10 -4.99
N GLY A 5 -3.20 -12.64 -5.77
CA GLY A 5 -4.29 -13.47 -5.24
C GLY A 5 -3.87 -14.89 -4.82
N CYS A 6 -2.62 -15.29 -5.05
CA CYS A 6 -2.10 -16.60 -4.64
C CYS A 6 -0.60 -16.54 -4.34
N PRO A 7 -0.03 -17.58 -3.69
CA PRO A 7 1.39 -17.60 -3.28
C PRO A 7 2.39 -17.52 -4.43
N ARG A 8 1.97 -17.70 -5.69
CA ARG A 8 2.85 -17.53 -6.86
C ARG A 8 3.38 -16.10 -7.01
N SER A 9 2.73 -15.12 -6.37
CA SER A 9 3.19 -13.74 -6.33
C SER A 9 3.48 -13.13 -7.72
N CYS A 10 2.58 -13.33 -8.69
CA CYS A 10 2.78 -12.94 -10.10
C CYS A 10 2.98 -11.44 -10.35
N VAL A 11 2.69 -10.58 -9.37
CA VAL A 11 2.96 -9.13 -9.46
C VAL A 11 4.14 -8.72 -8.58
N GLU A 12 5.01 -9.68 -8.25
CA GLU A 12 6.21 -9.50 -7.44
C GLU A 12 5.91 -8.75 -6.13
N SER A 13 4.85 -9.15 -5.40
CA SER A 13 4.41 -8.50 -4.16
C SER A 13 5.55 -8.33 -3.14
N GLY A 14 6.48 -9.28 -3.08
CA GLY A 14 7.63 -9.27 -2.18
C GLY A 14 8.69 -8.18 -2.44
N VAL A 15 8.61 -7.41 -3.53
CA VAL A 15 9.53 -6.28 -3.80
C VAL A 15 8.80 -4.95 -3.93
N LYS A 16 7.53 -4.89 -3.52
CA LYS A 16 6.75 -3.64 -3.48
C LYS A 16 6.87 -2.99 -2.11
N ASP A 17 6.64 -1.67 -2.08
CA ASP A 17 6.61 -0.90 -0.83
C ASP A 17 5.60 -1.47 0.18
N PHE A 18 4.44 -1.90 -0.35
CA PHE A 18 3.39 -2.64 0.34
C PHE A 18 2.96 -3.81 -0.56
N GLY A 19 3.25 -5.02 -0.12
CA GLY A 19 3.00 -6.27 -0.82
C GLY A 19 1.91 -7.06 -0.11
N VAL A 20 0.94 -7.56 -0.89
CA VAL A 20 -0.12 -8.44 -0.40
C VAL A 20 -0.05 -9.76 -1.17
N ILE A 21 -0.07 -10.88 -0.46
CA ILE A 21 -0.10 -12.22 -1.03
C ILE A 21 -1.26 -13.00 -0.39
N GLY A 22 -2.24 -13.36 -1.20
CA GLY A 22 -3.34 -14.23 -0.79
C GLY A 22 -2.84 -15.65 -0.51
N VAL A 23 -3.26 -16.19 0.62
CA VAL A 23 -3.00 -17.54 1.12
C VAL A 23 -4.30 -18.18 1.59
N GLU A 24 -4.31 -19.48 1.90
CA GLU A 24 -5.53 -20.19 2.29
C GLU A 24 -6.24 -19.57 3.50
N ASN A 25 -5.48 -18.96 4.42
CA ASN A 25 -5.97 -18.37 5.66
C ASN A 25 -5.97 -16.83 5.66
N GLY A 26 -6.02 -16.18 4.50
CA GLY A 26 -6.14 -14.73 4.38
C GLY A 26 -5.03 -14.10 3.53
N PHE A 27 -4.43 -13.04 4.04
CA PHE A 27 -3.52 -12.16 3.30
C PHE A 27 -2.22 -11.91 4.07
N GLN A 28 -1.11 -12.40 3.52
CA GLN A 28 0.22 -12.05 4.02
C GLN A 28 0.60 -10.64 3.56
N ILE A 29 1.10 -9.85 4.49
CA ILE A 29 1.48 -8.46 4.27
C ILE A 29 3.00 -8.33 4.39
N TYR A 30 3.61 -7.74 3.36
CA TYR A 30 5.04 -7.46 3.29
C TYR A 30 5.26 -5.95 3.12
N ILE A 31 6.28 -5.39 3.76
CA ILE A 31 6.58 -3.95 3.70
C ILE A 31 8.05 -3.66 3.42
N GLY A 32 8.32 -2.48 2.84
CA GLY A 32 9.68 -1.98 2.60
C GLY A 32 10.43 -2.72 1.49
N GLY A 33 9.73 -3.36 0.55
CA GLY A 33 10.34 -3.89 -0.66
C GLY A 33 10.69 -2.78 -1.65
N ASN A 34 11.70 -3.01 -2.48
CA ASN A 34 12.08 -2.11 -3.56
C ASN A 34 12.49 -2.90 -4.80
N GLY A 35 11.74 -2.77 -5.90
CA GLY A 35 12.08 -3.32 -7.21
C GLY A 35 12.88 -2.37 -8.11
N GLY A 36 13.47 -1.31 -7.54
CA GLY A 36 14.27 -0.31 -8.26
C GLY A 36 15.73 -0.71 -8.43
N THR A 37 16.61 0.30 -8.57
CA THR A 37 18.07 0.11 -8.77
C THR A 37 18.71 -0.75 -7.67
N GLU A 38 18.34 -0.50 -6.41
CA GLU A 38 18.73 -1.34 -5.28
C GLU A 38 17.58 -2.26 -4.90
N VAL A 39 17.67 -3.51 -5.34
CA VAL A 39 16.63 -4.51 -5.07
C VAL A 39 16.61 -4.85 -3.58
N THR A 40 15.48 -4.62 -2.93
CA THR A 40 15.26 -4.94 -1.52
C THR A 40 14.06 -5.87 -1.39
N VAL A 41 14.24 -6.97 -0.67
CA VAL A 41 13.17 -7.90 -0.32
C VAL A 41 12.32 -7.28 0.79
N GLY A 42 11.01 -7.24 0.57
CA GLY A 42 10.04 -6.79 1.57
C GLY A 42 10.02 -7.73 2.77
N GLN A 43 9.86 -7.16 3.96
CA GLN A 43 9.83 -7.89 5.22
C GLN A 43 8.39 -8.27 5.56
N TYR A 44 8.19 -9.52 6.00
CA TYR A 44 6.88 -10.02 6.41
C TYR A 44 6.41 -9.30 7.69
N LEU A 45 5.31 -8.56 7.58
CA LEU A 45 4.71 -7.79 8.67
C LEU A 45 3.78 -8.66 9.51
N THR A 46 2.75 -9.22 8.87
CA THR A 46 1.71 -10.04 9.52
C THR A 46 0.86 -10.76 8.45
N THR A 47 -0.05 -11.63 8.90
CA THR A 47 -1.16 -12.17 8.10
C THR A 47 -2.46 -11.68 8.71
N VAL A 48 -3.40 -11.24 7.87
CA VAL A 48 -4.75 -10.82 8.28
C VAL A 48 -5.80 -11.62 7.53
N GLU A 49 -6.99 -11.75 8.10
CA GLU A 49 -8.03 -12.62 7.54
C GLU A 49 -8.89 -11.89 6.51
N THR A 50 -9.07 -10.57 6.67
CA THR A 50 -10.04 -9.80 5.90
C THR A 50 -9.41 -8.71 5.02
N GLU A 51 -10.10 -8.37 3.93
CA GLU A 51 -9.70 -7.28 3.04
C GLU A 51 -9.72 -5.91 3.76
N ASP A 52 -10.66 -5.71 4.69
CA ASP A 52 -10.76 -4.49 5.48
C ASP A 52 -9.54 -4.28 6.37
N GLU A 53 -8.99 -5.35 6.96
CA GLU A 53 -7.74 -5.30 7.71
C GLU A 53 -6.54 -4.98 6.82
N VAL A 54 -6.50 -5.50 5.59
CA VAL A 54 -5.48 -5.13 4.59
C VAL A 54 -5.53 -3.64 4.30
N VAL A 55 -6.72 -3.11 4.04
CA VAL A 55 -6.94 -1.68 3.76
C VAL A 55 -6.55 -0.82 4.97
N LYS A 56 -6.91 -1.26 6.18
CA LYS A 56 -6.57 -0.56 7.43
C LYS A 56 -5.06 -0.50 7.66
N LEU A 57 -4.36 -1.63 7.51
CA LEU A 57 -2.90 -1.70 7.60
C LEU A 57 -2.21 -0.85 6.54
N CYS A 58 -2.68 -0.91 5.30
CA CYS A 58 -2.15 -0.13 4.20
C CYS A 58 -2.26 1.37 4.49
N GLY A 59 -3.45 1.84 4.88
CA GLY A 59 -3.68 3.24 5.22
C GLY A 59 -2.84 3.69 6.41
N ALA A 60 -2.74 2.88 7.46
CA ALA A 60 -1.91 3.19 8.62
C ALA A 60 -0.43 3.31 8.25
N LEU A 61 0.11 2.37 7.45
CA LEU A 61 1.48 2.42 6.97
C LEU A 61 1.75 3.65 6.09
N MET A 62 0.83 3.95 5.16
CA MET A 62 0.92 5.13 4.31
C MET A 62 0.97 6.41 5.15
N GLN A 63 0.11 6.54 6.16
CA GLN A 63 0.14 7.72 7.04
C GLN A 63 1.44 7.81 7.83
N TYR A 64 1.89 6.68 8.39
CA TYR A 64 3.12 6.67 9.18
C TYR A 64 4.33 7.06 8.32
N TYR A 65 4.39 6.56 7.09
CA TYR A 65 5.38 6.96 6.11
C TYR A 65 5.28 8.46 5.78
N ARG A 66 4.08 9.02 5.55
CA ARG A 66 3.89 10.46 5.31
C ARG A 66 4.43 11.34 6.44
N GLU A 67 4.31 10.88 7.68
CA GLU A 67 4.69 11.65 8.87
C GLU A 67 6.17 11.49 9.25
N THR A 68 6.84 10.44 8.78
CA THR A 68 8.20 10.08 9.22
C THR A 68 9.22 9.91 8.10
N GLY A 69 8.77 9.91 6.85
CA GLY A 69 9.60 9.87 5.66
C GLY A 69 10.34 11.18 5.44
N ILE A 70 11.54 11.08 4.89
CA ILE A 70 12.32 12.23 4.42
C ILE A 70 11.94 12.50 2.96
N TYR A 71 11.99 13.76 2.53
CA TYR A 71 11.74 14.11 1.13
C TYR A 71 12.65 13.29 0.19
N ALA A 72 12.06 12.72 -0.86
CA ALA A 72 12.70 11.82 -1.82
C ALA A 72 13.27 10.51 -1.25
N GLU A 73 12.92 10.15 -0.02
CA GLU A 73 13.19 8.82 0.54
C GLU A 73 12.28 7.78 -0.14
N ARG A 74 12.75 6.54 -0.25
CA ARG A 74 11.94 5.37 -0.66
C ARG A 74 11.60 4.56 0.58
N THR A 75 10.53 3.76 0.53
CA THR A 75 10.07 3.00 1.70
C THR A 75 11.10 2.00 2.23
N ALA A 76 11.94 1.41 1.38
CA ALA A 76 13.03 0.51 1.79
C ALA A 76 14.10 1.23 2.66
N PRO A 77 14.76 2.33 2.20
CA PRO A 77 15.62 3.15 3.05
C PRO A 77 14.94 3.67 4.32
N TRP A 78 13.68 4.09 4.21
CA TRP A 78 12.88 4.56 5.36
C TRP A 78 12.73 3.47 6.44
N LEU A 79 12.38 2.25 6.02
CA LEU A 79 12.22 1.12 6.92
C LEU A 79 13.55 0.73 7.57
N ASN A 80 14.65 0.77 6.80
CA ASN A 80 16.00 0.52 7.31
C ASN A 80 16.43 1.59 8.35
N ARG A 81 16.11 2.86 8.11
CA ARG A 81 16.45 3.98 9.00
C ARG A 81 15.66 3.95 10.31
N LEU A 82 14.36 3.66 10.25
CA LEU A 82 13.51 3.58 11.45
C LEU A 82 13.66 2.26 12.21
N GLY A 83 14.03 1.19 11.51
CA GLY A 83 14.07 -0.17 12.02
C GLY A 83 12.72 -0.89 11.85
N PHE A 84 12.75 -2.11 11.32
CA PHE A 84 11.55 -2.89 11.04
C PHE A 84 10.70 -3.13 12.29
N ASP A 85 11.32 -3.55 13.41
CA ASP A 85 10.59 -3.85 14.66
C ASP A 85 9.84 -2.63 15.18
N ARG A 86 10.46 -1.45 15.12
CA ARG A 86 9.81 -0.20 15.52
C ARG A 86 8.60 0.11 14.65
N VAL A 87 8.73 -0.03 13.33
CA VAL A 87 7.61 0.21 12.40
C VAL A 87 6.50 -0.83 12.65
N LYS A 88 6.86 -2.10 12.81
CA LYS A 88 5.93 -3.18 13.11
C LYS A 88 5.14 -2.92 14.39
N ASP A 89 5.81 -2.54 15.47
CA ASP A 89 5.18 -2.25 16.75
C ASP A 89 4.14 -1.12 16.63
N VAL A 90 4.46 -0.07 15.86
CA VAL A 90 3.52 1.04 15.62
C VAL A 90 2.33 0.61 14.76
N ILE A 91 2.57 -0.12 13.68
CA ILE A 91 1.55 -0.47 12.69
C ILE A 91 0.62 -1.60 13.18
N LEU A 92 1.12 -2.49 14.03
CA LEU A 92 0.32 -3.58 14.63
C LEU A 92 -0.31 -3.21 15.97
N ASN A 93 0.04 -2.06 16.57
CA ASN A 93 -0.69 -1.53 17.72
C ASN A 93 -2.06 -1.01 17.29
N GLU A 94 -3.15 -1.63 17.77
CA GLU A 94 -4.52 -1.33 17.34
C GLU A 94 -4.92 0.14 17.50
N ALA A 95 -4.53 0.76 18.61
CA ALA A 95 -4.85 2.17 18.87
C ALA A 95 -4.10 3.10 17.91
N GLN A 96 -2.80 2.88 17.72
CA GLN A 96 -1.99 3.68 16.80
C GLN A 96 -2.41 3.47 15.34
N GLN A 97 -2.64 2.21 14.94
CA GLN A 97 -3.12 1.85 13.61
C GLN A 97 -4.43 2.57 13.28
N THR A 98 -5.39 2.56 14.21
CA THR A 98 -6.70 3.20 14.01
C THR A 98 -6.55 4.72 13.88
N GLN A 99 -5.72 5.35 14.72
CA GLN A 99 -5.46 6.79 14.63
C GLN A 99 -4.77 7.17 13.31
N LEU A 100 -3.77 6.39 12.87
CA LEU A 100 -3.07 6.60 11.61
C LEU A 100 -4.02 6.45 10.42
N PHE A 101 -4.85 5.40 10.43
CA PHE A 101 -5.85 5.15 9.38
C PHE A 101 -6.87 6.29 9.29
N GLN A 102 -7.35 6.79 10.42
CA GLN A 102 -8.30 7.91 10.44
C GLN A 102 -7.68 9.18 9.82
N ARG A 103 -6.44 9.52 10.19
CA ARG A 103 -5.75 10.70 9.63
C ARG A 103 -5.53 10.64 8.12
N ILE A 104 -5.24 9.45 7.56
CA ILE A 104 -5.12 9.32 6.09
C ILE A 104 -6.48 9.44 5.40
N MET A 105 -7.57 8.95 6.02
CA MET A 105 -8.91 9.10 5.47
C MET A 105 -9.34 10.58 5.48
N GLU A 106 -9.10 11.30 6.57
CA GLU A 106 -9.32 12.76 6.64
C GLU A 106 -8.51 13.52 5.58
N ALA A 107 -7.24 13.16 5.40
CA ALA A 107 -6.41 13.76 4.36
C ALA A 107 -6.91 13.48 2.94
N LYS A 108 -7.54 12.31 2.72
CA LYS A 108 -8.16 11.94 1.44
C LYS A 108 -9.44 12.74 1.18
N GLU A 109 -10.23 13.05 2.21
CA GLU A 109 -11.47 13.83 2.07
C GLU A 109 -11.23 15.24 1.53
N VAL A 110 -10.05 15.83 1.76
CA VAL A 110 -9.65 17.10 1.15
C VAL A 110 -9.65 17.03 -0.38
N VAL A 111 -9.42 15.84 -0.95
CA VAL A 111 -9.54 15.56 -2.39
C VAL A 111 -10.94 15.04 -2.69
N GLN A 112 -11.94 15.94 -2.66
CA GLN A 112 -13.36 15.56 -2.78
C GLN A 112 -13.77 14.98 -4.14
N ALA A 113 -13.07 15.34 -5.21
CA ALA A 113 -13.36 14.79 -6.54
C ALA A 113 -12.51 13.53 -6.75
N GLU A 114 -13.18 12.37 -6.81
CA GLU A 114 -12.53 11.14 -7.28
C GLU A 114 -12.03 11.41 -8.72
N PRO A 115 -10.70 11.40 -8.97
CA PRO A 115 -10.12 11.93 -10.20
C PRO A 115 -10.64 11.24 -11.47
N TRP A 116 -11.01 9.97 -11.36
CA TRP A 116 -11.46 9.15 -12.49
C TRP A 116 -12.97 9.20 -12.71
N ARG A 117 -13.77 9.65 -11.75
CA ARG A 117 -15.23 9.63 -11.81
C ARG A 117 -15.78 10.45 -12.95
N GLN A 118 -15.17 11.59 -13.24
CA GLN A 118 -15.55 12.40 -14.40
C GLN A 118 -15.24 11.68 -15.71
N ILE A 119 -14.07 11.04 -15.80
CA ILE A 119 -13.62 10.32 -16.99
C ILE A 119 -14.48 9.07 -17.23
N SER A 120 -14.72 8.28 -16.19
CA SER A 120 -15.46 7.02 -16.27
C SER A 120 -16.96 7.22 -16.50
N SER A 121 -17.55 8.32 -16.00
CA SER A 121 -18.99 8.60 -16.18
C SER A 121 -19.31 9.22 -17.54
N GLN A 122 -18.37 9.95 -18.15
CA GLN A 122 -18.61 10.69 -19.39
C GLN A 122 -18.09 9.93 -20.62
N LYS A 123 -19.01 9.47 -21.49
CA LYS A 123 -18.66 8.75 -22.73
C LYS A 123 -17.65 9.51 -23.60
N LYS A 124 -17.72 10.85 -23.63
CA LYS A 124 -16.79 11.72 -24.37
C LYS A 124 -15.36 11.69 -23.81
N GLU A 125 -15.22 11.64 -22.48
CA GLU A 125 -13.92 11.57 -21.83
C GLU A 125 -13.32 10.17 -21.94
N ARG A 126 -14.15 9.10 -21.85
CA ARG A 126 -13.72 7.72 -22.12
C ARG A 126 -13.14 7.53 -23.52
N ALA A 127 -13.69 8.21 -24.53
CA ALA A 127 -13.22 8.11 -25.91
C ALA A 127 -11.76 8.55 -26.10
N ARG A 128 -11.20 9.37 -25.19
CA ARG A 128 -9.79 9.79 -25.22
C ARG A 128 -8.82 8.64 -24.90
N PHE A 129 -9.32 7.55 -24.33
CA PHE A 129 -8.55 6.38 -23.92
C PHE A 129 -8.96 5.12 -24.70
N ALA A 130 -9.71 5.27 -25.79
CA ALA A 130 -10.03 4.16 -26.68
C ALA A 130 -8.74 3.66 -27.34
N VAL A 131 -8.48 2.36 -27.23
CA VAL A 131 -7.35 1.69 -27.88
C VAL A 131 -7.83 1.20 -29.25
N GLU A 132 -6.98 1.28 -30.28
CA GLU A 132 -7.29 0.69 -31.58
C GLU A 132 -7.45 -0.83 -31.45
N GLU A 133 -8.55 -1.37 -31.98
CA GLU A 133 -8.72 -2.81 -32.12
C GLU A 133 -7.85 -3.27 -33.31
N VAL A 134 -6.86 -4.11 -33.01
CA VAL A 134 -5.96 -4.73 -34.00
C VAL A 134 -6.43 -6.15 -34.31
#